data_AF-A0A9W7E037-F1
#
_entry.id   AF-A0A9W7E037-F1
#
_cell.length_a   1.000
_cell.length_b   1.000
_cell.length_c   1.000
_cell.angle_alpha   90.00
_cell.angle_beta   90.00
_cell.angle_gamma   90.00
#
_symmetry.space_group_name_H-M   'P 1'
#
loop_
_entity.id
_entity.type
_entity.pdbx_description
1 polymer ?
#
loop_
_entity_poly.entity_id
_entity_poly.type
_entity_poly.pdbx_seq_one_letter_code
_entity_poly.pdbx_strand_id
1 'polypeptide(L)'
;MSALSKAYSALLPVLLGMSLYNLSLTSPSIFSSLTTDPLSLIHDPDFLGVSSLCLLLGLILGSLLSPSPSPSPPSSKKWSSKVVYPISKIDACTSDKDKFVVMFETLKQQMLTHMKENHEMPPEACRWVGDMIQYNVIGGKLNRGITVLAVQRTLKSAKKGKNVKLTSEEIARASVLGWSIEWLQAFFLVADDVMDDSQTRRGQPCWYKRPEVGMIAINDSFLLESFIYTMLKIHFGGEEYYGRLRDLFLEVTQQTEFGQLLDLTSQPQGGPIDLNRFTETRYKQIVKYKTAFYTFYLPIAIGMITSGVTSERAYELAKKICCIMGEYFQIQDDYLDCYGKPEDIGKRHNIAHLK
;
A
#
# COMPACT_ATOMS: atom_id res chain seq x y z
N MET A 1 -25.31 -25.60 -2.49
CA MET A 1 -26.59 -24.86 -2.57
C MET A 1 -27.20 -24.78 -1.17
N SER A 2 -27.25 -23.61 -0.51
CA SER A 2 -28.17 -23.34 0.63
C SER A 2 -28.03 -21.96 1.30
N ALA A 3 -27.01 -21.14 0.97
CA ALA A 3 -26.91 -19.75 1.47
C ALA A 3 -27.09 -18.71 0.35
N LEU A 4 -26.40 -18.87 -0.79
CA LEU A 4 -26.48 -17.92 -1.92
C LEU A 4 -27.87 -17.86 -2.56
N SER A 5 -28.55 -18.99 -2.74
CA SER A 5 -29.92 -19.02 -3.28
C SER A 5 -30.93 -18.37 -2.34
N LYS A 6 -30.75 -18.51 -1.02
CA LYS A 6 -31.59 -17.83 -0.02
C LYS A 6 -31.31 -16.32 0.04
N ALA A 7 -30.04 -15.92 -0.06
CA ALA A 7 -29.65 -14.52 -0.15
C ALA A 7 -30.18 -13.86 -1.43
N TYR A 8 -30.14 -14.58 -2.56
CA TYR A 8 -30.68 -14.10 -3.83
C TYR A 8 -32.21 -13.96 -3.76
N SER A 9 -32.94 -14.97 -3.26
CA SER A 9 -34.40 -14.88 -3.04
C SER A 9 -34.81 -13.80 -2.04
N ALA A 10 -33.93 -13.41 -1.11
CA ALA A 10 -34.19 -12.35 -0.14
C ALA A 10 -33.86 -10.93 -0.68
N LEU A 11 -32.85 -10.81 -1.54
CA LEU A 11 -32.44 -9.54 -2.17
C LEU A 11 -33.28 -9.20 -3.41
N LEU A 12 -33.76 -10.20 -4.13
CA LEU A 12 -34.52 -10.03 -5.37
C LEU A 12 -35.79 -9.16 -5.19
N PRO A 13 -36.61 -9.30 -4.12
CA PRO A 13 -37.77 -8.43 -3.90
C PRO A 13 -37.40 -7.00 -3.50
N VAL A 14 -36.23 -6.78 -2.89
CA VAL A 14 -35.75 -5.44 -2.50
C VAL A 14 -35.18 -4.69 -3.70
N LEU A 15 -34.40 -5.40 -4.54
CA LEU A 15 -33.87 -4.87 -5.81
C LEU A 15 -34.99 -4.64 -6.83
N LEU A 16 -35.95 -5.57 -6.95
CA LEU A 16 -37.15 -5.39 -7.77
C LEU A 16 -38.08 -4.31 -7.18
N GLY A 17 -38.26 -4.24 -5.86
CA GLY A 17 -39.17 -3.29 -5.21
C GLY A 17 -38.73 -1.82 -5.32
N MET A 18 -37.42 -1.55 -5.21
CA MET A 18 -36.88 -0.19 -5.37
C MET A 18 -36.79 0.26 -6.84
N SER A 19 -36.68 -0.69 -7.78
CA SER A 19 -36.56 -0.41 -9.22
C SER A 19 -37.90 -0.38 -9.95
N LEU A 20 -38.83 -1.29 -9.64
CA LEU A 20 -40.14 -1.39 -10.30
C LEU A 20 -41.09 -0.24 -9.94
N TYR A 21 -40.94 0.36 -8.75
CA TYR A 21 -41.74 1.54 -8.37
C TYR A 21 -41.35 2.79 -9.20
N ASN A 22 -40.09 2.90 -9.63
CA ASN A 22 -39.61 3.97 -10.50
C ASN A 22 -39.82 3.66 -12.00
N LEU A 23 -39.72 2.39 -12.42
CA LEU A 23 -39.90 1.98 -13.83
C LEU A 23 -41.37 1.85 -14.26
N SER A 24 -42.32 1.55 -13.35
CA SER A 24 -43.75 1.46 -13.71
C SER A 24 -44.38 2.82 -14.04
N LEU A 25 -43.70 3.92 -13.70
CA LEU A 25 -44.15 5.28 -13.97
C LEU A 25 -43.73 5.82 -15.34
N THR A 26 -42.82 5.17 -16.09
CA THR A 26 -42.19 5.80 -17.26
C THR A 26 -42.27 5.07 -18.61
N SER A 27 -42.31 3.72 -18.73
CA SER A 27 -42.51 3.09 -20.06
C SER A 27 -42.82 1.57 -20.04
N PRO A 28 -43.99 1.12 -20.54
CA PRO A 28 -44.34 -0.31 -20.66
C PRO A 28 -43.44 -1.13 -21.62
N SER A 29 -42.75 -0.47 -22.54
CA SER A 29 -41.92 -1.12 -23.58
C SER A 29 -40.68 -1.83 -23.01
N ILE A 30 -40.11 -1.28 -21.94
CA ILE A 30 -38.91 -1.79 -21.25
C ILE A 30 -39.16 -3.19 -20.67
N PHE A 31 -40.40 -3.48 -20.25
CA PHE A 31 -40.75 -4.78 -19.65
C PHE A 31 -40.70 -5.95 -20.65
N SER A 32 -40.95 -5.69 -21.93
CA SER A 32 -40.91 -6.72 -22.98
C SER A 32 -39.49 -7.05 -23.46
N SER A 33 -38.57 -6.07 -23.44
CA SER A 33 -37.17 -6.28 -23.83
C SER A 33 -36.37 -7.04 -22.75
N LEU A 34 -36.76 -6.92 -21.48
CA LEU A 34 -36.12 -7.60 -20.33
C LEU A 34 -36.19 -9.14 -20.41
N THR A 35 -37.14 -9.71 -21.16
CA THR A 35 -37.37 -11.16 -21.21
C THR A 35 -36.79 -11.83 -22.45
N THR A 36 -36.31 -11.06 -23.43
CA THR A 36 -35.94 -11.58 -24.76
C THR A 36 -34.48 -11.31 -25.14
N ASP A 37 -33.95 -10.11 -24.91
CA ASP A 37 -32.53 -9.78 -25.08
C ASP A 37 -32.10 -8.66 -24.11
N PRO A 38 -31.62 -8.99 -22.91
CA PRO A 38 -31.26 -8.00 -21.90
C PRO A 38 -30.15 -7.04 -22.34
N LEU A 39 -29.22 -7.45 -23.22
CA LEU A 39 -28.10 -6.62 -23.66
C LEU A 39 -28.54 -5.45 -24.55
N SER A 40 -29.70 -5.57 -25.20
CA SER A 40 -30.28 -4.49 -26.00
C SER A 40 -30.64 -3.23 -25.19
N LEU A 41 -30.84 -3.38 -23.87
CA LEU A 41 -31.17 -2.28 -22.95
C LEU A 41 -29.98 -1.37 -22.59
N ILE A 42 -28.74 -1.78 -22.90
CA ILE A 42 -27.53 -0.96 -22.66
C ILE A 42 -27.53 0.31 -23.54
N HIS A 43 -28.21 0.25 -24.68
CA HIS A 43 -28.30 1.35 -25.63
C HIS A 43 -29.52 2.26 -25.41
N ASP A 44 -30.37 1.97 -24.42
CA ASP A 44 -31.56 2.75 -24.11
C ASP A 44 -31.20 3.92 -23.15
N PRO A 45 -31.30 5.19 -23.61
CA PRO A 45 -30.91 6.35 -22.82
C PRO A 45 -31.76 6.55 -21.56
N ASP A 46 -33.00 6.04 -21.53
CA ASP A 46 -33.90 6.13 -20.37
C ASP A 46 -33.63 5.04 -19.32
N PHE A 47 -32.80 4.05 -19.65
CA PHE A 47 -32.43 2.94 -18.79
C PHE A 47 -31.12 3.18 -18.01
N LEU A 48 -30.42 4.30 -18.21
CA LEU A 48 -29.09 4.60 -17.65
C LEU A 48 -29.13 5.16 -16.20
N GLY A 49 -29.85 4.50 -15.30
CA GLY A 49 -29.75 4.71 -13.85
C GLY A 49 -28.95 3.59 -13.17
N VAL A 50 -28.20 3.89 -12.11
CA VAL A 50 -27.43 2.88 -11.31
C VAL A 50 -28.33 1.70 -10.90
N SER A 51 -29.59 1.97 -10.54
CA SER A 51 -30.59 0.95 -10.19
C SER A 51 -30.97 0.04 -11.36
N SER A 52 -31.13 0.61 -12.55
CA SER A 52 -31.49 -0.10 -13.78
C SER A 52 -30.33 -0.97 -14.30
N LEU A 53 -29.10 -0.46 -14.21
CA LEU A 53 -27.87 -1.24 -14.47
C LEU A 53 -27.72 -2.42 -13.50
N CYS A 54 -27.98 -2.21 -12.20
CA CYS A 54 -27.98 -3.29 -11.21
C CYS A 54 -29.05 -4.35 -11.49
N LEU A 55 -30.24 -3.93 -11.94
CA LEU A 55 -31.30 -4.86 -12.32
C LEU A 55 -30.91 -5.70 -13.54
N LEU A 56 -30.35 -5.05 -14.56
CA LEU A 56 -29.86 -5.71 -15.77
C LEU A 56 -28.73 -6.69 -15.45
N LEU A 57 -27.75 -6.29 -14.64
CA LEU A 57 -26.70 -7.16 -14.13
C LEU A 57 -27.28 -8.35 -13.35
N GLY A 58 -28.26 -8.12 -12.49
CA GLY A 58 -28.97 -9.17 -11.76
C GLY A 58 -29.66 -10.17 -12.69
N LEU A 59 -30.32 -9.70 -13.74
CA LEU A 59 -30.98 -10.55 -14.72
C LEU A 59 -29.99 -11.35 -15.57
N ILE A 60 -28.90 -10.71 -16.03
CA ILE A 60 -27.82 -11.38 -16.76
C ILE A 60 -27.20 -12.47 -15.88
N LEU A 61 -26.80 -12.16 -14.65
CA LEU A 61 -26.24 -13.13 -13.70
C LEU A 61 -27.26 -14.23 -13.35
N GLY A 62 -28.53 -13.87 -13.19
CA GLY A 62 -29.64 -14.79 -12.99
C GLY A 62 -29.80 -15.81 -14.12
N SER A 63 -29.67 -15.36 -15.37
CA SER A 63 -29.75 -16.22 -16.56
C SER A 63 -28.57 -17.19 -16.69
N LEU A 64 -27.39 -16.79 -16.20
CA LEU A 64 -26.17 -17.60 -16.18
C LEU A 64 -26.16 -18.66 -15.06
N LEU A 65 -27.07 -18.57 -14.08
CA LEU A 65 -27.18 -19.49 -12.95
C LEU A 65 -27.94 -20.80 -13.26
N SER A 66 -28.14 -21.14 -14.53
CA SER A 66 -28.60 -22.47 -14.95
C SER A 66 -27.71 -23.56 -14.32
N PRO A 67 -28.28 -24.72 -13.91
CA PRO A 67 -27.57 -25.72 -13.11
C PRO A 67 -26.51 -26.44 -13.95
N SER A 68 -25.36 -25.80 -14.12
CA SER A 68 -24.12 -26.43 -14.57
C SER A 68 -23.36 -26.92 -13.33
N PRO A 69 -22.60 -28.02 -13.45
CA PRO A 69 -21.87 -28.59 -12.32
C PRO A 69 -20.95 -27.53 -11.71
N SER A 70 -21.02 -27.43 -10.38
CA SER A 70 -20.37 -26.41 -9.54
C SER A 70 -19.13 -25.79 -10.17
N PRO A 71 -19.17 -24.51 -10.59
CA PRO A 71 -17.95 -23.82 -10.91
C PRO A 71 -17.13 -23.75 -9.63
N SER A 72 -15.87 -24.17 -9.72
CA SER A 72 -14.87 -23.78 -8.74
C SER A 72 -14.92 -22.25 -8.60
N PRO A 73 -14.64 -21.69 -7.40
CA PRO A 73 -14.67 -20.24 -7.21
C PRO A 73 -13.91 -19.58 -8.36
N PRO A 74 -14.43 -18.49 -8.96
CA PRO A 74 -13.81 -17.87 -10.11
C PRO A 74 -12.34 -17.68 -9.77
N SER A 75 -11.46 -18.32 -10.53
CA SER A 75 -10.06 -18.08 -10.36
C SER A 75 -9.88 -16.60 -10.69
N SER A 76 -9.73 -15.75 -9.67
CA SER A 76 -8.89 -14.56 -9.85
C SER A 76 -7.68 -15.09 -10.58
N LYS A 77 -7.41 -14.60 -11.81
CA LYS A 77 -6.31 -15.07 -12.68
C LYS A 77 -5.19 -15.51 -11.75
N LYS A 78 -5.09 -16.84 -11.50
CA LYS A 78 -4.25 -17.31 -10.40
C LYS A 78 -2.89 -16.76 -10.77
N TRP A 79 -2.18 -16.16 -9.83
CA TRP A 79 -0.76 -15.92 -10.01
C TRP A 79 -0.11 -17.31 -10.07
N SER A 80 -0.28 -17.98 -11.22
CA SER A 80 -0.01 -19.40 -11.46
C SER A 80 1.41 -19.58 -11.98
N SER A 81 2.07 -18.49 -12.34
CA SER A 81 3.52 -18.44 -12.50
C SER A 81 4.18 -18.41 -11.14
N LYS A 82 4.96 -19.46 -10.83
CA LYS A 82 5.92 -19.46 -9.73
C LYS A 82 6.73 -18.16 -9.77
N VAL A 83 6.77 -17.41 -8.66
CA VAL A 83 7.58 -16.19 -8.57
C VAL A 83 9.04 -16.56 -8.89
N VAL A 84 9.65 -15.83 -9.83
CA VAL A 84 11.05 -15.99 -10.19
C VAL A 84 11.85 -14.83 -9.63
N TYR A 85 12.86 -15.14 -8.82
CA TYR A 85 13.78 -14.17 -8.26
C TYR A 85 15.11 -14.13 -9.04
N PRO A 86 15.80 -12.98 -9.09
CA PRO A 86 17.08 -12.81 -9.78
C PRO A 86 18.24 -13.41 -8.97
N ILE A 87 18.19 -14.71 -8.67
CA ILE A 87 19.12 -15.41 -7.77
C ILE A 87 20.58 -15.22 -8.18
N SER A 88 20.90 -15.37 -9.47
CA SER A 88 22.26 -15.18 -9.97
C SER A 88 22.80 -13.76 -9.75
N LYS A 89 21.94 -12.74 -9.84
CA LYS A 89 22.32 -11.35 -9.55
C LYS A 89 22.52 -11.12 -8.05
N ILE A 90 21.68 -11.73 -7.21
CA ILE A 90 21.83 -11.68 -5.74
C ILE A 90 23.15 -12.37 -5.32
N ASP A 91 23.48 -13.51 -5.93
CA ASP A 91 24.72 -14.25 -5.66
C ASP A 91 25.98 -13.47 -6.07
N ALA A 92 25.89 -12.66 -7.13
CA ALA A 92 26.99 -11.83 -7.61
C ALA A 92 27.28 -10.62 -6.69
N CYS A 93 26.35 -10.23 -5.82
CA CYS A 93 26.51 -9.10 -4.92
C CYS A 93 27.27 -9.47 -3.63
N THR A 94 28.11 -8.55 -3.15
CA THR A 94 28.92 -8.75 -1.95
C THR A 94 28.26 -8.20 -0.68
N SER A 95 27.59 -7.04 -0.78
CA SER A 95 26.93 -6.40 0.36
C SER A 95 25.43 -6.70 0.42
N ASP A 96 24.84 -6.62 1.61
CA ASP A 96 23.39 -6.77 1.79
C ASP A 96 22.60 -5.67 1.08
N LYS A 97 23.16 -4.46 1.03
CA LYS A 97 22.54 -3.34 0.34
C LYS A 97 22.46 -3.62 -1.15
N ASP A 98 23.51 -4.13 -1.77
CA ASP A 98 23.50 -4.43 -3.21
C ASP A 98 22.53 -5.56 -3.52
N LYS A 99 22.50 -6.61 -2.68
CA LYS A 99 21.53 -7.70 -2.80
C LYS A 99 20.09 -7.22 -2.69
N PHE A 100 19.81 -6.32 -1.75
CA PHE A 100 18.51 -5.69 -1.59
C PHE A 100 18.16 -4.83 -2.82
N VAL A 101 19.10 -4.03 -3.32
CA VAL A 101 18.91 -3.15 -4.48
C VAL A 101 18.64 -3.92 -5.77
N VAL A 102 19.27 -5.07 -5.98
CA VAL A 102 19.02 -5.95 -7.15
C VAL A 102 17.54 -6.31 -7.29
N MET A 103 16.82 -6.46 -6.17
CA MET A 103 15.40 -6.80 -6.16
C MET A 103 14.47 -5.67 -6.62
N PHE A 104 14.94 -4.42 -6.59
CA PHE A 104 14.13 -3.26 -6.96
C PHE A 104 13.55 -3.37 -8.38
N GLU A 105 14.40 -3.63 -9.36
CA GLU A 105 13.98 -3.70 -10.76
C GLU A 105 13.01 -4.85 -10.99
N THR A 106 13.24 -6.00 -10.34
CA THR A 106 12.32 -7.14 -10.41
C THR A 106 10.92 -6.77 -9.89
N LEU A 107 10.83 -6.10 -8.75
CA LEU A 107 9.54 -5.72 -8.16
C LEU A 107 8.83 -4.63 -8.98
N LYS A 108 9.58 -3.62 -9.45
CA LYS A 108 9.04 -2.61 -10.38
C LYS A 108 8.44 -3.27 -11.62
N GLN A 109 9.18 -4.14 -12.28
CA GLN A 109 8.69 -4.84 -13.48
C GLN A 109 7.49 -5.72 -13.18
N GLN A 110 7.44 -6.41 -12.02
CA GLN A 110 6.26 -7.18 -11.62
C GLN A 110 5.01 -6.32 -11.47
N MET A 111 5.12 -5.10 -10.92
CA MET A 111 3.98 -4.18 -10.82
C MET A 111 3.56 -3.66 -12.21
N LEU A 112 4.50 -3.34 -13.09
CA LEU A 112 4.20 -2.91 -14.46
C LEU A 112 3.55 -4.03 -15.29
N THR A 113 4.02 -5.27 -15.15
CA THR A 113 3.39 -6.45 -15.75
C THR A 113 1.98 -6.64 -15.19
N HIS A 114 1.79 -6.49 -13.87
CA HIS A 114 0.47 -6.57 -13.25
C HIS A 114 -0.49 -5.54 -13.83
N MET A 115 -0.08 -4.28 -13.98
CA MET A 115 -0.88 -3.25 -14.64
C MET A 115 -1.29 -3.64 -16.06
N LYS A 116 -0.33 -4.12 -16.86
CA LYS A 116 -0.55 -4.46 -18.27
C LYS A 116 -1.43 -5.69 -18.45
N GLU A 117 -1.14 -6.78 -17.75
CA GLU A 117 -1.74 -8.10 -18.01
C GLU A 117 -3.01 -8.38 -17.19
N ASN A 118 -3.13 -7.76 -16.01
CA ASN A 118 -4.29 -7.94 -15.14
C ASN A 118 -5.31 -6.82 -15.26
N HIS A 119 -4.89 -5.63 -15.69
CA HIS A 119 -5.75 -4.44 -15.75
C HIS A 119 -5.75 -3.72 -17.11
N GLU A 120 -5.11 -4.32 -18.13
CA GLU A 120 -5.13 -3.81 -19.51
C GLU A 120 -4.65 -2.35 -19.64
N MET A 121 -3.75 -1.93 -18.74
CA MET A 121 -3.23 -0.57 -18.75
C MET A 121 -2.39 -0.30 -20.00
N PRO A 122 -2.58 0.86 -20.66
CA PRO A 122 -1.89 1.17 -21.89
C PRO A 122 -0.40 1.51 -21.62
N PRO A 123 0.48 1.41 -22.65
CA PRO A 123 1.92 1.54 -22.46
C PRO A 123 2.38 2.86 -21.82
N GLU A 124 1.71 3.98 -22.11
CA GLU A 124 2.00 5.29 -21.54
C GLU A 124 1.71 5.36 -20.03
N ALA A 125 0.64 4.72 -19.55
CA ALA A 125 0.33 4.65 -18.12
C ALA A 125 1.36 3.80 -17.37
N CYS A 126 1.77 2.67 -17.97
CA CYS A 126 2.85 1.84 -17.42
C CYS A 126 4.20 2.59 -17.39
N ARG A 127 4.51 3.40 -18.42
CA ARG A 127 5.72 4.25 -18.41
C ARG A 127 5.66 5.29 -17.29
N TRP A 128 4.53 5.99 -17.14
CA TRP A 128 4.33 6.96 -16.06
C TRP A 128 4.60 6.35 -14.68
N VAL A 129 3.96 5.21 -14.40
CA VAL A 129 4.13 4.52 -13.10
C VAL A 129 5.56 4.01 -12.93
N GLY A 130 6.20 3.52 -14.00
CA GLY A 130 7.60 3.11 -13.97
C GLY A 130 8.54 4.26 -13.58
N ASP A 131 8.34 5.44 -14.16
CA ASP A 131 9.11 6.64 -13.85
C ASP A 131 8.82 7.15 -12.44
N MET A 132 7.54 7.14 -12.02
CA MET A 132 7.11 7.52 -10.68
C MET A 132 7.75 6.63 -9.59
N ILE A 133 7.76 5.31 -9.77
CA ILE A 133 8.43 4.37 -8.86
C ILE A 133 9.94 4.63 -8.85
N GLN A 134 10.55 4.79 -10.03
CA GLN A 134 11.99 5.07 -10.16
C GLN A 134 12.38 6.38 -9.47
N TYR A 135 11.51 7.38 -9.46
CA TYR A 135 11.78 8.69 -8.87
C TYR A 135 11.66 8.68 -7.34
N ASN A 136 10.62 8.04 -6.81
CA ASN A 136 10.20 8.20 -5.41
C ASN A 136 10.71 7.10 -4.48
N VAL A 137 10.90 5.88 -5.00
CA VAL A 137 11.18 4.72 -4.16
C VAL A 137 12.69 4.56 -3.90
N ILE A 138 13.53 4.69 -4.93
CA ILE A 138 15.00 4.55 -4.80
C ILE A 138 15.67 5.89 -4.44
N GLY A 139 16.96 5.87 -4.08
CA GLY A 139 17.76 7.07 -3.76
C GLY A 139 17.85 7.42 -2.27
N GLY A 140 17.07 6.76 -1.41
CA GLY A 140 17.20 6.87 0.04
C GLY A 140 18.35 6.03 0.63
N LYS A 141 18.47 6.07 1.97
CA LYS A 141 19.43 5.21 2.72
C LYS A 141 19.01 3.74 2.74
N LEU A 142 17.72 3.45 2.51
CA LEU A 142 17.10 2.11 2.50
C LEU A 142 17.20 1.38 3.86
N ASN A 143 17.36 2.13 4.95
CA ASN A 143 17.57 1.57 6.28
C ASN A 143 16.38 0.71 6.73
N ARG A 144 15.14 1.10 6.41
CA ARG A 144 13.93 0.38 6.83
C ARG A 144 13.88 -0.99 6.15
N GLY A 145 14.09 -1.01 4.83
CA GLY A 145 14.10 -2.24 4.03
C GLY A 145 15.24 -3.18 4.41
N ILE A 146 16.47 -2.67 4.53
CA ILE A 146 17.65 -3.48 4.88
C ILE A 146 17.54 -4.06 6.30
N THR A 147 16.86 -3.36 7.22
CA THR A 147 16.62 -3.85 8.59
C THR A 147 15.89 -5.20 8.58
N VAL A 148 14.97 -5.44 7.64
CA VAL A 148 14.26 -6.73 7.53
C VAL A 148 15.24 -7.89 7.30
N LEU A 149 16.23 -7.71 6.42
CA LEU A 149 17.27 -8.70 6.14
C LEU A 149 18.13 -8.97 7.39
N ALA A 150 18.50 -7.89 8.11
CA ALA A 150 19.29 -7.99 9.33
C ALA A 150 18.54 -8.74 10.44
N VAL A 151 17.24 -8.49 10.61
CA VAL A 151 16.39 -9.18 11.59
C VAL A 151 16.26 -10.66 11.26
N GLN A 152 15.94 -11.00 10.01
CA GLN A 152 15.80 -12.40 9.61
C GLN A 152 17.11 -13.18 9.79
N ARG A 153 18.25 -12.59 9.44
CA ARG A 153 19.57 -13.20 9.69
C ARG A 153 19.81 -13.42 11.18
N THR A 154 19.51 -12.42 12.00
CA THR A 154 19.71 -12.47 13.44
C THR A 154 18.86 -13.57 14.08
N LEU A 155 17.57 -13.62 13.74
CA LEU A 155 16.65 -14.64 14.26
C LEU A 155 17.00 -16.04 13.77
N LYS A 156 17.40 -16.20 12.51
CA LYS A 156 17.87 -17.48 11.97
C LYS A 156 19.13 -17.97 12.68
N SER A 157 20.08 -17.07 12.92
CA SER A 157 21.33 -17.37 13.63
C SER A 157 21.06 -17.76 15.09
N ALA A 158 20.20 -17.01 15.78
CA ALA A 158 19.77 -17.32 17.15
C ALA A 158 19.10 -18.71 17.23
N LYS A 159 18.18 -19.03 16.32
CA LYS A 159 17.50 -20.34 16.26
C LYS A 159 18.47 -21.50 16.00
N LYS A 160 19.59 -21.26 15.31
CA LYS A 160 20.61 -22.27 14.99
C LYS A 160 21.78 -22.30 15.97
N GLY A 161 21.84 -21.39 16.94
CA GLY A 161 22.94 -21.28 17.90
C GLY A 161 24.30 -20.96 17.28
N LYS A 162 24.33 -20.46 16.03
CA LYS A 162 25.56 -20.10 15.30
C LYS A 162 25.26 -19.04 14.26
N ASN A 163 26.28 -18.34 13.80
CA ASN A 163 26.13 -17.36 12.72
C ASN A 163 25.73 -18.08 11.41
N VAL A 164 24.56 -17.74 10.86
CA VAL A 164 24.02 -18.35 9.64
C VAL A 164 23.69 -17.27 8.62
N LYS A 165 24.24 -17.42 7.41
CA LYS A 165 23.89 -16.58 6.28
C LYS A 165 22.49 -16.94 5.75
N LEU A 166 21.78 -15.93 5.26
CA LEU A 166 20.57 -16.14 4.48
C LEU A 166 20.93 -16.72 3.12
N THR A 167 20.11 -17.62 2.59
CA THR A 167 20.20 -18.06 1.20
C THR A 167 19.71 -16.94 0.28
N SER A 168 20.03 -17.01 -1.01
CA SER A 168 19.62 -15.98 -1.97
C SER A 168 18.11 -15.93 -2.16
N GLU A 169 17.41 -17.06 -1.99
CA GLU A 169 15.95 -17.12 -1.93
C GLU A 169 15.39 -16.41 -0.69
N GLU A 170 15.96 -16.65 0.48
CA GLU A 170 15.57 -15.96 1.72
C GLU A 170 15.83 -14.46 1.61
N ILE A 171 16.97 -14.06 1.03
CA ILE A 171 17.29 -12.65 0.78
C ILE A 171 16.28 -12.03 -0.19
N ALA A 172 15.91 -12.73 -1.27
CA ALA A 172 14.92 -12.23 -2.22
C ALA A 172 13.57 -12.00 -1.53
N ARG A 173 13.08 -12.97 -0.75
CA ARG A 173 11.83 -12.86 0.02
C ARG A 173 11.89 -11.75 1.08
N ALA A 174 12.98 -11.67 1.83
CA ALA A 174 13.23 -10.57 2.78
C ALA A 174 13.21 -9.21 2.08
N SER A 175 13.77 -9.14 0.88
CA SER A 175 13.84 -7.92 0.09
C SER A 175 12.47 -7.50 -0.41
N VAL A 176 11.57 -8.43 -0.76
CA VAL A 176 10.17 -8.09 -1.07
C VAL A 176 9.55 -7.33 0.11
N LEU A 177 9.68 -7.87 1.32
CA LEU A 177 9.15 -7.26 2.54
C LEU A 177 9.79 -5.89 2.81
N GLY A 178 11.12 -5.81 2.65
CA GLY A 178 11.83 -4.55 2.83
C GLY A 178 11.41 -3.49 1.82
N TRP A 179 11.26 -3.86 0.54
CA TRP A 179 10.77 -2.96 -0.51
C TRP A 179 9.32 -2.56 -0.29
N SER A 180 8.47 -3.45 0.22
CA SER A 180 7.11 -3.08 0.66
C SER A 180 7.13 -1.94 1.70
N ILE A 181 8.11 -1.93 2.61
CA ILE A 181 8.27 -0.82 3.58
C ILE A 181 8.83 0.44 2.92
N GLU A 182 9.77 0.32 1.98
CA GLU A 182 10.31 1.47 1.23
C GLU A 182 9.25 2.11 0.31
N TRP A 183 8.33 1.31 -0.25
CA TRP A 183 7.17 1.81 -1.00
C TRP A 183 6.15 2.46 -0.08
N LEU A 184 5.93 1.93 1.13
CA LEU A 184 5.11 2.57 2.15
C LEU A 184 5.69 3.93 2.54
N GLN A 185 7.02 4.01 2.74
CA GLN A 185 7.68 5.28 2.98
C GLN A 185 7.52 6.23 1.78
N ALA A 186 7.67 5.73 0.55
CA ALA A 186 7.51 6.57 -0.65
C ALA A 186 6.07 7.12 -0.76
N PHE A 187 5.05 6.32 -0.45
CA PHE A 187 3.67 6.77 -0.33
C PHE A 187 3.57 7.96 0.65
N PHE A 188 4.04 7.78 1.89
CA PHE A 188 3.98 8.84 2.89
C PHE A 188 4.74 10.09 2.44
N LEU A 189 5.94 9.94 1.88
CA LEU A 189 6.75 11.10 1.47
C LEU A 189 6.13 11.86 0.30
N VAL A 190 5.54 11.18 -0.70
CA VAL A 190 4.89 11.87 -1.82
C VAL A 190 3.68 12.67 -1.33
N ALA A 191 2.88 12.12 -0.42
CA ALA A 191 1.74 12.82 0.17
C ALA A 191 2.18 13.95 1.12
N ASP A 192 3.13 13.68 2.01
CA ASP A 192 3.71 14.64 2.97
C ASP A 192 4.34 15.83 2.27
N ASP A 193 5.10 15.60 1.19
CA ASP A 193 5.69 16.68 0.40
C ASP A 193 4.64 17.65 -0.17
N VAL A 194 3.45 17.15 -0.53
CA VAL A 194 2.30 17.97 -0.98
C VAL A 194 1.68 18.72 0.20
N MET A 195 1.43 18.04 1.32
CA MET A 195 0.79 18.63 2.51
C MET A 195 1.65 19.74 3.14
N ASP A 196 2.97 19.57 3.10
CA ASP A 196 3.94 20.48 3.70
C ASP A 196 4.46 21.56 2.73
N ASP A 197 3.98 21.59 1.49
CA ASP A 197 4.51 22.45 0.41
C ASP A 197 6.04 22.34 0.23
N SER A 198 6.58 21.12 0.40
CA SER A 198 8.01 20.83 0.33
C SER A 198 8.58 21.07 -1.07
N GLN A 199 9.81 21.58 -1.15
CA GLN A 199 10.43 21.92 -2.45
C GLN A 199 11.30 20.80 -3.02
N THR A 200 12.06 20.11 -2.16
CA THR A 200 13.06 19.11 -2.57
C THR A 200 13.07 17.92 -1.62
N ARG A 201 13.28 16.73 -2.17
CA ARG A 201 13.41 15.47 -1.45
C ARG A 201 14.53 14.65 -2.05
N ARG A 202 15.46 14.15 -1.23
CA ARG A 202 16.61 13.31 -1.68
C ARG A 202 17.47 13.99 -2.75
N GLY A 203 17.68 15.30 -2.64
CA GLY A 203 18.52 16.08 -3.55
C GLY A 203 17.88 16.41 -4.91
N GLN A 204 16.60 16.09 -5.11
CA GLN A 204 15.83 16.41 -6.32
C GLN A 204 14.52 17.12 -5.95
N PRO A 205 13.83 17.80 -6.89
CA PRO A 205 12.51 18.36 -6.64
C PRO A 205 11.54 17.32 -6.05
N CYS A 206 10.61 17.75 -5.18
CA CYS A 206 9.53 16.86 -4.75
C CYS A 206 8.70 16.43 -5.97
N TRP A 207 8.13 15.22 -5.95
CA TRP A 207 7.44 14.65 -7.12
C TRP A 207 6.37 15.58 -7.69
N TYR A 208 5.53 16.14 -6.82
CA TYR A 208 4.46 17.07 -7.20
C TYR A 208 4.96 18.42 -7.74
N LYS A 209 6.23 18.78 -7.50
CA LYS A 209 6.87 20.00 -8.04
C LYS A 209 7.37 19.80 -9.48
N ARG A 210 7.35 18.58 -10.03
CA ARG A 210 7.66 18.36 -11.44
C ARG A 210 6.58 19.00 -12.33
N PRO A 211 6.95 19.75 -13.39
CA PRO A 211 6.00 20.51 -14.22
C PRO A 211 4.82 19.68 -14.76
N GLU A 212 5.07 18.43 -15.12
CA GLU A 212 4.10 17.51 -15.70
C GLU A 212 3.26 16.75 -14.66
N VAL A 213 3.65 16.77 -13.38
CA VAL A 213 3.02 15.96 -12.32
C VAL A 213 1.95 16.75 -11.57
N GLY A 214 2.32 17.86 -10.91
CA GLY A 214 1.39 18.61 -10.07
C GLY A 214 0.63 17.72 -9.08
N MET A 215 -0.69 17.87 -9.00
CA MET A 215 -1.54 17.13 -8.07
C MET A 215 -1.83 15.67 -8.48
N ILE A 216 -1.37 15.22 -9.66
CA ILE A 216 -1.39 13.78 -10.01
C ILE A 216 -0.62 12.97 -8.96
N ALA A 217 0.37 13.59 -8.31
CA ALA A 217 1.12 13.06 -7.18
C ALA A 217 0.23 12.45 -6.07
N ILE A 218 -0.97 12.99 -5.84
CA ILE A 218 -1.90 12.46 -4.83
C ILE A 218 -2.31 11.03 -5.21
N ASN A 219 -2.77 10.82 -6.44
CA ASN A 219 -3.13 9.49 -6.92
C ASN A 219 -1.91 8.57 -7.03
N ASP A 220 -0.77 9.11 -7.45
CA ASP A 220 0.48 8.35 -7.47
C ASP A 220 0.87 7.83 -6.08
N SER A 221 0.60 8.61 -5.02
CA SER A 221 0.82 8.17 -3.64
C SER A 221 -0.07 6.96 -3.30
N PHE A 222 -1.35 6.97 -3.68
CA PHE A 222 -2.26 5.84 -3.46
C PHE A 222 -1.84 4.60 -4.25
N LEU A 223 -1.31 4.78 -5.46
CA LEU A 223 -0.76 3.67 -6.25
C LEU A 223 0.42 3.03 -5.53
N LEU A 224 1.38 3.82 -5.01
CA LEU A 224 2.51 3.30 -4.22
C LEU A 224 2.03 2.45 -3.05
N GLU A 225 1.01 2.89 -2.31
CA GLU A 225 0.42 2.12 -1.22
C GLU A 225 -0.24 0.82 -1.72
N SER A 226 -1.10 0.91 -2.74
CA SER A 226 -1.85 -0.23 -3.27
C SER A 226 -0.93 -1.35 -3.78
N PHE A 227 0.21 -0.99 -4.38
CA PHE A 227 1.19 -1.95 -4.88
C PHE A 227 1.87 -2.75 -3.77
N ILE A 228 1.92 -2.24 -2.53
CA ILE A 228 2.39 -2.99 -1.37
C ILE A 228 1.55 -4.27 -1.23
N TYR A 229 0.23 -4.12 -1.18
CA TYR A 229 -0.67 -5.26 -0.98
C TYR A 229 -0.67 -6.22 -2.16
N THR A 230 -0.48 -5.71 -3.38
CA THR A 230 -0.25 -6.54 -4.58
C THR A 230 1.03 -7.36 -4.45
N MET A 231 2.16 -6.75 -4.08
CA MET A 231 3.42 -7.46 -3.82
C MET A 231 3.26 -8.51 -2.70
N LEU A 232 2.65 -8.13 -1.57
CA LEU A 232 2.42 -9.06 -0.46
C LEU A 232 1.59 -10.26 -0.91
N LYS A 233 0.53 -10.03 -1.69
CA LYS A 233 -0.34 -11.11 -2.18
C LYS A 233 0.39 -12.04 -3.15
N ILE A 234 1.19 -11.48 -4.07
CA ILE A 234 1.96 -12.25 -5.05
C ILE A 234 2.98 -13.16 -4.37
N HIS A 235 3.73 -12.63 -3.39
CA HIS A 235 4.89 -13.32 -2.82
C HIS A 235 4.58 -14.17 -1.58
N PHE A 236 3.55 -13.79 -0.83
CA PHE A 236 3.22 -14.39 0.47
C PHE A 236 1.77 -14.84 0.56
N GLY A 237 0.93 -14.64 -0.47
CA GLY A 237 -0.51 -14.90 -0.40
C GLY A 237 -0.94 -16.35 -0.10
N GLY A 238 -0.01 -17.31 -0.19
CA GLY A 238 -0.22 -18.71 0.19
C GLY A 238 0.44 -19.11 1.52
N GLU A 239 1.10 -18.18 2.20
CA GLU A 239 1.77 -18.42 3.49
C GLU A 239 0.76 -18.30 4.64
N GLU A 240 0.91 -19.12 5.68
CA GLU A 240 0.03 -19.10 6.86
C GLU A 240 0.04 -17.73 7.58
N TYR A 241 1.17 -17.03 7.55
CA TYR A 241 1.33 -15.71 8.17
C TYR A 241 0.86 -14.54 7.29
N TYR A 242 0.35 -14.78 6.07
CA TYR A 242 -0.06 -13.71 5.15
C TYR A 242 -1.06 -12.74 5.74
N GLY A 243 -2.10 -13.26 6.42
CA GLY A 243 -3.13 -12.44 7.06
C GLY A 243 -2.50 -11.48 8.08
N ARG A 244 -1.68 -12.01 8.98
CA ARG A 244 -0.97 -11.23 10.00
C ARG A 244 -0.02 -10.19 9.39
N LEU A 245 0.65 -10.53 8.28
CA LEU A 245 1.53 -9.63 7.57
C LEU A 245 0.76 -8.45 6.98
N ARG A 246 -0.32 -8.72 6.25
CA ARG A 246 -1.19 -7.69 5.68
C ARG A 246 -1.81 -6.79 6.75
N ASP A 247 -2.32 -7.39 7.82
CA ASP A 247 -2.98 -6.67 8.90
C ASP A 247 -1.99 -5.75 9.63
N LEU A 248 -0.73 -6.18 9.83
CA LEU A 248 0.32 -5.33 10.38
C LEU A 248 0.66 -4.13 9.47
N PHE A 249 0.73 -4.31 8.16
CA PHE A 249 0.93 -3.20 7.23
C PHE A 249 -0.22 -2.19 7.34
N LEU A 250 -1.47 -2.66 7.31
CA LEU A 250 -2.65 -1.79 7.47
C LEU A 250 -2.67 -1.05 8.81
N GLU A 251 -2.39 -1.76 9.92
CA GLU A 251 -2.34 -1.16 11.27
C GLU A 251 -1.30 -0.04 11.33
N VAL A 252 -0.08 -0.30 10.83
CA VAL A 252 1.01 0.67 10.87
C VAL A 252 0.75 1.84 9.90
N THR A 253 0.11 1.59 8.75
CA THR A 253 -0.31 2.67 7.86
C THR A 253 -1.25 3.62 8.60
N GLN A 254 -2.31 3.11 9.20
CA GLN A 254 -3.28 3.91 9.94
C GLN A 254 -2.65 4.63 11.15
N GLN A 255 -1.75 3.96 11.89
CA GLN A 255 -0.99 4.61 12.96
C GLN A 255 -0.18 5.79 12.44
N THR A 256 0.45 5.66 11.27
CA THR A 256 1.22 6.74 10.66
C THR A 256 0.34 7.89 10.23
N GLU A 257 -0.82 7.61 9.63
CA GLU A 257 -1.82 8.61 9.25
C GLU A 257 -2.39 9.35 10.47
N PHE A 258 -2.63 8.66 11.60
CA PHE A 258 -3.01 9.33 12.84
C PHE A 258 -1.90 10.24 13.36
N GLY A 259 -0.64 9.83 13.22
CA GLY A 259 0.52 10.69 13.48
C GLY A 259 0.52 11.94 12.61
N GLN A 260 0.29 11.78 11.31
CA GLN A 260 0.19 12.89 10.36
C GLN A 260 -0.97 13.83 10.69
N LEU A 261 -2.13 13.29 11.06
CA LEU A 261 -3.27 14.08 11.50
C LEU A 261 -2.90 14.93 12.73
N LEU A 262 -2.25 14.34 13.72
CA LEU A 262 -1.81 15.07 14.92
C LEU A 262 -0.81 16.17 14.56
N ASP A 263 0.12 15.89 13.65
CA ASP A 263 1.11 16.85 13.15
C ASP A 263 0.44 18.07 12.50
N LEU A 264 -0.33 17.84 11.44
CA LEU A 264 -1.00 18.89 10.66
C LEU A 264 -2.03 19.69 11.49
N THR A 265 -2.69 19.04 12.45
CA THR A 265 -3.68 19.72 13.32
C THR A 265 -3.05 20.41 14.53
N SER A 266 -1.72 20.33 14.71
CA SER A 266 -1.02 21.09 15.76
C SER A 266 -1.06 22.59 15.48
N GLN A 267 -0.93 22.98 14.21
CA GLN A 267 -1.14 24.35 13.74
C GLN A 267 -1.69 24.30 12.31
N PRO A 268 -3.03 24.21 12.12
CA PRO A 268 -3.62 24.20 10.79
C PRO A 268 -3.23 25.43 9.98
N GLN A 269 -2.87 25.23 8.71
CA GLN A 269 -2.59 26.34 7.79
C GLN A 269 -3.85 27.20 7.62
N GLY A 270 -3.73 28.52 7.88
CA GLY A 270 -4.85 29.47 7.83
C GLY A 270 -5.76 29.48 9.07
N GLY A 271 -5.52 28.62 10.06
CA GLY A 271 -6.18 28.69 11.36
C GLY A 271 -5.59 29.77 12.29
N PRO A 272 -6.26 30.11 13.41
CA PRO A 272 -5.66 30.96 14.43
C PRO A 272 -4.40 30.31 15.02
N ILE A 273 -3.44 31.14 15.44
CA ILE A 273 -2.22 30.67 16.11
C ILE A 273 -2.60 30.08 17.47
N ASP A 274 -2.24 28.81 17.72
CA ASP A 274 -2.49 28.12 19.00
C ASP A 274 -1.24 27.37 19.48
N LEU A 275 -0.36 28.09 20.16
CA LEU A 275 0.86 27.52 20.71
C LEU A 275 0.62 26.63 21.94
N ASN A 276 -0.60 26.60 22.51
CA ASN A 276 -0.89 25.75 23.68
C ASN A 276 -0.82 24.25 23.34
N ARG A 277 -0.88 23.90 22.04
CA ARG A 277 -0.74 22.51 21.57
C ARG A 277 0.71 22.05 21.54
N PHE A 278 1.68 22.97 21.60
CA PHE A 278 3.12 22.68 21.50
C PHE A 278 3.66 22.16 22.84
N THR A 279 3.12 21.03 23.27
CA THR A 279 3.49 20.35 24.51
C THR A 279 4.35 19.13 24.22
N GLU A 280 5.23 18.78 25.16
CA GLU A 280 6.04 17.56 25.08
C GLU A 280 5.17 16.32 24.90
N THR A 281 4.02 16.25 25.58
CA THR A 281 3.06 15.13 25.45
C THR A 281 2.55 14.99 24.02
N ARG A 282 2.12 16.09 23.39
CA ARG A 282 1.62 16.05 22.00
C ARG A 282 2.74 15.70 21.03
N TYR A 283 3.92 16.29 21.22
CA TYR A 283 5.10 15.98 20.42
C TYR A 283 5.43 14.48 20.46
N LYS A 284 5.51 13.88 21.66
CA LYS A 284 5.74 12.43 21.81
C LYS A 284 4.68 11.57 21.13
N GLN A 285 3.41 12.00 21.14
CA GLN A 285 2.34 11.30 20.41
C GLN A 285 2.53 11.39 18.90
N ILE A 286 2.81 12.59 18.36
CA ILE A 286 3.09 12.79 16.94
C ILE A 286 4.23 11.88 16.52
N VAL A 287 5.38 11.97 17.19
CA VAL A 287 6.58 11.22 16.82
C VAL A 287 6.37 9.71 16.90
N LYS A 288 5.72 9.22 17.97
CA LYS A 288 5.42 7.80 18.14
C LYS A 288 4.63 7.26 16.95
N TYR A 289 3.58 7.97 16.55
CA TYR A 289 2.65 7.52 15.52
C TYR A 289 3.16 7.81 14.11
N LYS A 290 3.57 9.06 13.82
CA LYS A 290 4.04 9.52 12.50
C LYS A 290 5.32 8.81 12.08
N THR A 291 6.21 8.44 13.02
CA THR A 291 7.56 7.99 12.66
C THR A 291 7.92 6.62 13.24
N ALA A 292 7.72 6.40 14.54
CA ALA A 292 8.33 5.25 15.20
C ALA A 292 7.79 3.90 14.72
N PHE A 293 6.48 3.78 14.49
CA PHE A 293 5.86 2.52 14.08
C PHE A 293 6.36 2.05 12.70
N TYR A 294 6.23 2.86 11.65
CA TYR A 294 6.63 2.44 10.31
C TYR A 294 8.15 2.41 10.11
N THR A 295 8.90 3.25 10.84
CA THR A 295 10.36 3.35 10.67
C THR A 295 11.11 2.25 11.41
N PHE A 296 10.70 1.94 12.65
CA PHE A 296 11.44 1.00 13.50
C PHE A 296 10.65 -0.26 13.78
N TYR A 297 9.39 -0.15 14.23
CA TYR A 297 8.65 -1.34 14.66
C TYR A 297 8.29 -2.26 13.49
N LEU A 298 7.80 -1.71 12.38
CA LEU A 298 7.33 -2.49 11.22
C LEU A 298 8.43 -3.39 10.63
N PRO A 299 9.65 -2.93 10.32
CA PRO A 299 10.74 -3.81 9.86
C PRO A 299 11.05 -4.96 10.81
N ILE A 300 11.08 -4.69 12.13
CA ILE A 300 11.37 -5.70 13.15
C ILE A 300 10.23 -6.71 13.25
N ALA A 301 8.99 -6.23 13.36
CA ALA A 301 7.80 -7.05 13.51
C ALA A 301 7.56 -7.96 12.30
N ILE A 302 7.78 -7.48 11.07
CA ILE A 302 7.70 -8.31 9.86
C ILE A 302 8.78 -9.40 9.87
N GLY A 303 10.02 -9.07 10.26
CA GLY A 303 11.09 -10.05 10.42
C GLY A 303 10.76 -11.11 11.46
N MET A 304 10.12 -10.72 12.58
CA MET A 304 9.64 -11.62 13.62
C MET A 304 8.52 -12.54 13.12
N ILE A 305 7.52 -12.00 12.42
CA ILE A 305 6.40 -12.77 11.85
C ILE A 305 6.92 -13.84 10.90
N THR A 306 7.76 -13.44 9.95
CA THR A 306 8.28 -14.34 8.91
C THR A 306 9.32 -15.34 9.41
N SER A 307 9.89 -15.10 10.60
CA SER A 307 10.77 -16.06 11.29
C SER A 307 10.01 -17.01 12.23
N GLY A 308 8.68 -16.89 12.32
CA GLY A 308 7.83 -17.74 13.15
C GLY A 308 7.83 -17.37 14.64
N VAL A 309 8.13 -16.12 14.99
CA VAL A 309 8.05 -15.65 16.38
C VAL A 309 6.58 -15.45 16.78
N THR A 310 6.16 -16.17 17.82
CA THR A 310 4.77 -16.16 18.33
C THR A 310 4.62 -15.56 19.73
N SER A 311 5.72 -15.24 20.42
CA SER A 311 5.68 -14.70 21.79
C SER A 311 5.18 -13.25 21.83
N GLU A 312 4.02 -13.01 22.44
CA GLU A 312 3.46 -11.65 22.59
C GLU A 312 4.39 -10.70 23.35
N ARG A 313 4.97 -11.18 24.46
CA ARG A 313 5.97 -10.44 25.25
C ARG A 313 7.15 -9.97 24.38
N ALA A 314 7.56 -10.76 23.39
CA ALA A 314 8.62 -10.34 22.48
C ALA A 314 8.18 -9.17 21.58
N TYR A 315 6.94 -9.18 21.09
CA TYR A 315 6.39 -8.07 20.29
C TYR A 315 6.20 -6.80 21.14
N GLU A 316 5.72 -6.93 22.38
CA GLU A 316 5.59 -5.80 23.31
C GLU A 316 6.95 -5.15 23.60
N LEU A 317 7.98 -5.97 23.89
CA LEU A 317 9.32 -5.48 24.15
C LEU A 317 9.93 -4.82 22.91
N ALA A 318 9.79 -5.45 21.73
CA ALA A 318 10.24 -4.87 20.47
C ALA A 318 9.55 -3.53 20.19
N LYS A 319 8.24 -3.43 20.39
CA LYS A 319 7.46 -2.21 20.23
C LYS A 319 7.95 -1.10 21.18
N LYS A 320 8.21 -1.42 22.45
CA LYS A 320 8.73 -0.45 23.43
C LYS A 320 10.09 0.10 23.01
N ILE A 321 11.02 -0.77 22.62
CA ILE A 321 12.37 -0.37 22.18
C ILE A 321 12.29 0.48 20.90
N CYS A 322 11.51 0.02 19.91
CA CYS A 322 11.35 0.72 18.64
C CYS A 322 10.71 2.11 18.81
N CYS A 323 9.75 2.26 19.73
CA CYS A 323 9.15 3.56 20.05
C CYS A 323 10.21 4.55 20.57
N ILE A 324 11.10 4.11 21.47
CA ILE A 324 12.17 4.97 22.02
C ILE A 324 13.16 5.37 20.93
N MET A 325 13.57 4.41 20.08
CA MET A 325 14.46 4.70 18.96
C MET A 325 13.82 5.66 17.94
N GLY A 326 12.52 5.49 17.67
CA GLY A 326 11.76 6.37 16.80
C GLY A 326 11.62 7.79 17.35
N GLU A 327 11.43 7.92 18.66
CA GLU A 327 11.44 9.21 19.36
C GLU A 327 12.76 9.96 19.14
N TYR A 328 13.87 9.29 19.44
CA TYR A 328 15.20 9.85 19.21
C TYR A 328 15.45 10.22 17.74
N PHE A 329 15.03 9.36 16.81
CA PHE A 329 15.22 9.58 15.38
C PHE A 329 14.48 10.82 14.87
N GLN A 330 13.24 11.05 15.30
CA GLN A 330 12.50 12.24 14.86
C GLN A 330 13.02 13.52 15.51
N ILE A 331 13.45 13.47 16.78
CA ILE A 331 14.13 14.61 17.42
C ILE A 331 15.36 15.02 16.62
N GLN A 332 16.14 14.03 16.13
CA GLN A 332 17.27 14.28 15.27
C GLN A 332 16.85 14.89 13.91
N ASP A 333 15.78 14.38 13.29
CA ASP A 333 15.27 14.90 12.02
C ASP A 333 14.79 16.35 12.15
N ASP A 334 14.07 16.70 13.22
CA ASP A 334 13.59 18.06 13.47
C ASP A 334 14.75 19.03 13.76
N TYR A 335 15.75 18.58 14.52
CA TYR A 335 16.98 19.36 14.72
C TYR A 335 17.71 19.63 13.40
N LEU A 336 17.87 18.60 12.56
CA LEU A 336 18.50 18.73 11.25
C LEU A 336 17.66 19.59 10.28
N ASP A 337 16.32 19.61 10.44
CA ASP A 337 15.45 20.48 9.65
C ASP A 337 15.60 21.96 9.99
N CYS A 338 16.09 22.31 11.19
CA CYS A 338 16.33 23.70 11.57
C CYS A 338 17.80 24.13 11.40
N TYR A 339 18.75 23.21 11.62
CA TYR A 339 20.19 23.51 11.74
C TYR A 339 21.10 22.72 10.80
N GLY A 340 20.59 21.69 10.12
CA GLY A 340 21.38 20.91 9.16
C GLY A 340 21.76 21.75 7.94
N LYS A 341 22.78 21.34 7.19
CA LYS A 341 23.06 21.97 5.90
C LYS A 341 22.20 21.30 4.82
N PRO A 342 21.55 22.05 3.92
CA PRO A 342 20.76 21.48 2.83
C PRO A 342 21.51 20.43 2.01
N GLU A 343 22.82 20.61 1.80
CA GLU A 343 23.68 19.63 1.10
C GLU A 343 23.78 18.28 1.82
N ASP A 344 23.81 18.30 3.16
CA ASP A 344 23.99 17.10 4.00
C ASP A 344 22.67 16.34 4.22
N ILE A 345 21.54 17.07 4.21
CA ILE A 345 20.20 16.52 4.49
C ILE A 345 19.43 16.17 3.21
N GLY A 346 19.81 16.74 2.06
CA GLY A 346 19.15 16.51 0.76
C GLY A 346 17.71 17.03 0.68
N LYS A 347 17.33 17.94 1.58
CA LYS A 347 16.06 18.67 1.63
C LYS A 347 16.32 20.15 1.94
N ARG A 348 15.53 21.07 1.40
CA ARG A 348 15.44 22.44 1.91
C ARG A 348 14.62 22.42 3.20
N HIS A 349 14.96 23.30 4.12
CA HIS A 349 14.29 23.41 5.42
C HIS A 349 12.85 23.89 5.26
N ASN A 350 11.91 23.16 5.86
CA ASN A 350 10.52 23.62 5.93
C ASN A 350 10.32 24.43 7.22
N ILE A 351 11.00 24.08 8.31
CA ILE A 351 10.89 24.77 9.61
C ILE A 351 11.74 26.05 9.67
N ALA A 352 12.84 26.14 8.92
CA ALA A 352 13.78 27.28 9.00
C ALA A 352 13.28 28.58 8.34
N HIS A 353 12.11 28.58 7.70
CA HIS A 353 11.45 29.82 7.22
C HIS A 353 11.03 30.76 8.36
N LEU A 354 11.21 30.35 9.63
CA LEU A 354 10.97 31.13 10.83
C LEU A 354 12.17 31.96 11.33
N LYS A 355 13.29 32.02 10.59
CA LYS A 355 14.46 32.85 10.94
C LYS A 355 14.41 34.25 10.35
#